data_AF-A0ABC8KXB4-F1
#
_entry.id   AF-A0ABC8KXB4-F1
#
_cell.length_a   1.000
_cell.length_b   1.000
_cell.length_c   1.000
_cell.angle_alpha   90.00
_cell.angle_beta   90.00
_cell.angle_gamma   90.00
#
_symmetry.space_group_name_H-M   'P 1'
#
loop_
_entity.id
_entity.type
_entity.pdbx_description
1 polymer ?
#
loop_
_entity_poly.entity_id
_entity_poly.type
_entity_poly.pdbx_seq_one_letter_code
_entity_poly.pdbx_strand_id
1 'polypeptide(L)'
;MMSSHQILQFRSDPFLVSHCFLHIRPKVSPKHPFPSLPFQWRRSHHPRVRSSAKTKTQCNLKDETPVTETAKRVYPFHEIEPKWQRYWEDNRTFRTPDDVDTSKPKFYVLDMFPYPSGAGLHVGHPLGYTATDILARLRRMQGYNVLHPMGWDAFGLPAEQYAIETGTHPKTTTLRNIDRFRLQLKSLGFSYDWDRELSTTEPDYYKWTQWIFLQLYKRGLAYQAEVPVNWCPALGTVLANEEVVDGVSERGGHPVIRKEFLSLPMKQLITQKIPYSNNLILLLYS
;
A
#
# COMPACT_ATOMS: atom_id res chain seq x y z
N MET A 1 -26.34 28.03 11.91
CA MET A 1 -26.82 26.71 12.38
C MET A 1 -27.34 25.98 11.14
N MET A 2 -26.70 24.89 10.73
CA MET A 2 -27.22 24.09 9.60
C MET A 2 -28.53 23.40 10.03
N SER A 3 -29.52 23.37 9.15
CA SER A 3 -30.81 22.73 9.43
C SER A 3 -30.64 21.21 9.48
N SER A 4 -31.52 20.54 10.23
CA SER A 4 -31.60 19.09 10.40
C SER A 4 -31.66 18.29 9.08
N HIS A 5 -31.97 18.95 7.96
CA HIS A 5 -31.97 18.36 6.62
C HIS A 5 -30.56 18.14 6.03
N GLN A 6 -29.57 18.98 6.36
CA GLN A 6 -28.20 18.84 5.84
C GLN A 6 -27.39 17.76 6.58
N ILE A 7 -27.75 17.47 7.84
CA ILE A 7 -27.17 16.35 8.61
C ILE A 7 -27.64 15.00 8.05
N LEU A 8 -28.83 14.94 7.42
CA LEU A 8 -29.35 13.73 6.79
C LEU A 8 -28.62 13.36 5.49
N GLN A 9 -28.12 14.33 4.71
CA GLN A 9 -27.34 14.04 3.49
C GLN A 9 -26.01 13.32 3.79
N PHE A 10 -25.37 13.61 4.93
CA PHE A 10 -24.18 12.88 5.40
C PHE A 10 -24.47 11.43 5.84
N ARG A 11 -25.73 11.10 6.14
CA ARG A 11 -26.15 9.74 6.49
C ARG A 11 -26.50 8.89 5.27
N SER A 12 -26.81 9.50 4.13
CA SER A 12 -27.36 8.81 2.96
C SER A 12 -26.37 8.57 1.83
N ASP A 13 -25.20 9.20 1.83
CA ASP A 13 -24.22 9.05 0.74
C ASP A 13 -22.78 8.83 1.26
N PRO A 14 -22.24 7.60 1.20
CA PRO A 14 -20.88 7.29 1.64
C PRO A 14 -19.78 7.90 0.74
N PHE A 15 -20.10 8.38 -0.46
CA PHE A 15 -19.10 8.95 -1.38
C PHE A 15 -18.66 10.37 -0.99
N LEU A 16 -19.54 11.17 -0.37
CA LEU A 16 -19.24 12.54 0.06
C LEU A 16 -18.23 12.62 1.22
N VAL A 17 -18.09 11.56 2.02
CA VAL A 17 -17.17 11.52 3.17
C VAL A 17 -15.74 11.21 2.73
N SER A 18 -15.56 10.44 1.65
CA SER A 18 -14.24 10.11 1.08
C SER A 18 -13.46 11.36 0.66
N HIS A 19 -14.13 12.35 0.07
CA HIS A 19 -13.50 13.61 -0.37
C HIS A 19 -12.88 14.43 0.76
N CYS A 20 -13.33 14.28 2.01
CA CYS A 20 -12.85 15.09 3.13
C CYS A 20 -11.59 14.53 3.82
N PHE A 21 -11.26 13.24 3.67
CA PHE A 21 -10.30 12.55 4.55
C PHE A 21 -8.91 12.28 3.98
N LEU A 22 -8.68 12.47 2.68
CA LEU A 22 -7.37 12.26 2.04
C LEU A 22 -6.31 13.36 2.32
N HIS A 23 -6.63 14.36 3.13
CA HIS A 23 -5.94 15.66 3.10
C HIS A 23 -4.92 15.93 4.23
N ILE A 24 -4.29 14.90 4.80
CA ILE A 24 -3.18 15.13 5.75
C ILE A 24 -2.01 14.18 5.45
N ARG A 25 -1.01 14.68 4.71
CA ARG A 25 0.36 14.12 4.70
C ARG A 25 1.34 15.16 5.24
N PRO A 26 2.26 14.81 6.15
CA PRO A 26 3.31 15.73 6.59
C PRO A 26 4.29 16.02 5.44
N LYS A 27 4.65 17.31 5.30
CA LYS A 27 5.70 17.77 4.37
C LYS A 27 7.04 17.13 4.74
N VAL A 28 7.58 16.29 3.87
CA VAL A 28 9.02 15.97 3.85
C VAL A 28 9.59 16.61 2.59
N SER A 29 10.22 17.77 2.72
CA SER A 29 11.01 18.33 1.62
C SER A 29 12.37 17.62 1.56
N PRO A 30 12.83 17.12 0.41
CA PRO A 30 14.18 16.59 0.29
C PRO A 30 15.16 17.77 0.24
N LYS A 31 15.57 18.27 1.40
CA LYS A 31 16.75 19.13 1.50
C LYS A 31 17.91 18.23 1.86
N HIS A 32 18.60 17.71 0.85
CA HIS A 32 20.05 17.50 0.74
C HIS A 32 20.35 16.50 -0.40
N PRO A 33 21.27 16.82 -1.32
CA PRO A 33 21.72 15.86 -2.32
C PRO A 33 22.55 14.77 -1.64
N PHE A 34 22.14 13.52 -1.76
CA PHE A 34 23.01 12.39 -1.45
C PHE A 34 24.21 12.41 -2.42
N PRO A 35 25.45 12.21 -1.95
CA PRO A 35 26.60 12.13 -2.84
C PRO A 35 26.46 10.91 -3.76
N SER A 36 26.52 11.15 -5.06
CA SER A 36 26.57 10.12 -6.09
C SER A 36 27.86 9.31 -5.97
N LEU A 37 27.80 8.14 -5.35
CA LEU A 37 28.84 7.12 -5.49
C LEU A 37 28.59 6.35 -6.79
N PRO A 38 29.57 6.24 -7.71
CA PRO A 38 29.39 5.48 -8.94
C PRO A 38 29.43 3.97 -8.61
N PHE A 39 28.25 3.35 -8.50
CA PHE A 39 28.13 1.90 -8.43
C PHE A 39 28.25 1.31 -9.84
N GLN A 40 29.47 1.01 -10.27
CA GLN A 40 29.72 0.33 -11.55
C GLN A 40 29.30 -1.15 -11.43
N TRP A 41 28.24 -1.52 -12.16
CA TRP A 41 27.95 -2.91 -12.48
C TRP A 41 29.10 -3.49 -13.33
N ARG A 42 29.99 -4.28 -12.73
CA ARG A 42 30.88 -5.16 -13.50
C ARG A 42 30.03 -6.25 -14.14
N ARG A 43 29.65 -6.06 -15.40
CA ARG A 43 29.22 -7.17 -16.27
C ARG A 43 30.40 -8.12 -16.41
N SER A 44 30.32 -9.30 -15.80
CA SER A 44 31.21 -10.40 -16.16
C SER A 44 30.93 -10.79 -17.61
N HIS A 45 31.82 -10.38 -18.51
CA HIS A 45 31.84 -10.87 -19.87
C HIS A 45 32.28 -12.33 -19.86
N HIS A 46 31.32 -13.26 -19.99
CA HIS A 46 31.65 -14.61 -20.44
C HIS A 46 32.15 -14.54 -21.89
N PRO A 47 33.33 -15.07 -22.23
CA PRO A 47 33.79 -15.10 -23.61
C PRO A 47 32.89 -15.99 -24.46
N ARG A 48 32.44 -15.49 -25.61
CA ARG A 48 31.88 -16.32 -26.68
C ARG A 48 33.00 -17.21 -27.23
N VAL A 49 32.92 -18.51 -26.97
CA VAL A 49 33.79 -19.49 -27.62
C VAL A 49 33.34 -19.65 -29.07
N ARG A 50 34.21 -19.25 -30.01
CA ARG A 50 34.10 -19.59 -31.43
C ARG A 50 34.61 -21.02 -31.62
N SER A 51 33.82 -21.90 -32.22
CA SER A 51 34.29 -23.21 -32.66
C SER A 51 35.10 -23.09 -33.96
N SER A 52 36.39 -23.40 -33.91
CA SER A 52 37.18 -23.74 -35.10
C SER A 52 37.23 -25.26 -35.27
N ALA A 53 37.31 -25.70 -36.52
CA ALA A 53 37.17 -27.08 -36.93
C ALA A 53 38.48 -27.88 -36.83
N LYS A 54 38.33 -29.15 -36.40
CA LYS A 54 39.11 -30.38 -36.71
C LYS A 54 40.60 -30.44 -36.33
N THR A 55 40.90 -31.36 -35.41
CA THR A 55 41.96 -32.36 -35.61
C THR A 55 41.58 -33.66 -34.90
N LYS A 56 41.66 -34.78 -35.62
CA LYS A 56 41.44 -36.14 -35.09
C LYS A 56 42.70 -36.56 -34.33
N THR A 57 42.57 -36.84 -33.04
CA THR A 57 43.53 -37.67 -32.30
C THR A 57 42.73 -38.70 -31.53
N GLN A 58 42.76 -39.94 -32.01
CA GLN A 58 42.34 -41.10 -31.22
C GLN A 58 43.39 -41.32 -30.13
N CYS A 59 42.99 -41.18 -28.88
CA CYS A 59 43.73 -41.74 -27.76
C CYS A 59 42.80 -42.72 -27.05
N ASN A 60 43.14 -44.00 -27.10
CA ASN A 60 42.47 -45.06 -26.36
C ASN A 60 42.78 -44.88 -24.87
N LEU A 61 41.77 -44.53 -24.08
CA LEU A 61 41.76 -44.76 -22.64
C LEU A 61 40.65 -45.77 -22.33
N LYS A 62 41.07 -46.92 -21.82
CA LYS A 62 40.21 -47.96 -21.26
C LYS A 62 39.84 -47.56 -19.83
N ASP A 63 38.63 -47.96 -19.43
CA ASP A 63 38.05 -47.88 -18.09
C ASP A 63 37.86 -46.47 -17.50
N GLU A 64 36.75 -45.84 -17.87
CA GLU A 64 36.06 -44.92 -16.98
C GLU A 64 34.70 -45.53 -16.61
N THR A 65 34.55 -45.93 -15.35
CA THR A 65 33.22 -46.15 -14.75
C THR A 65 32.37 -44.91 -14.99
N PRO A 66 31.10 -45.02 -15.42
CA PRO A 66 30.27 -43.85 -15.62
C PRO A 66 30.08 -43.18 -14.27
N VAL A 67 30.73 -42.04 -14.09
CA VAL A 67 30.38 -41.11 -13.02
C VAL A 67 28.96 -40.69 -13.36
N THR A 68 27.97 -41.33 -12.72
CA THR A 68 26.58 -40.88 -12.74
C THR A 68 26.58 -39.45 -12.24
N GLU A 69 26.53 -38.53 -13.19
CA GLU A 69 26.30 -37.11 -12.96
C GLU A 69 25.01 -37.04 -12.15
N THR A 70 25.12 -36.80 -10.83
CA THR A 70 23.95 -36.65 -9.98
C THR A 70 23.19 -35.45 -10.49
N ALA A 71 22.14 -35.70 -11.27
CA ALA A 71 21.27 -34.66 -11.81
C ALA A 71 20.86 -33.75 -10.66
N LYS A 72 21.26 -32.49 -10.75
CA LYS A 72 20.99 -31.48 -9.72
C LYS A 72 19.46 -31.39 -9.58
N ARG A 73 18.91 -31.96 -8.51
CA ARG A 73 17.45 -31.96 -8.27
C ARG A 73 16.98 -30.51 -8.24
N VAL A 74 16.11 -30.15 -9.17
CA VAL A 74 15.46 -28.83 -9.22
C VAL A 74 14.55 -28.70 -8.00
N TYR A 75 14.60 -27.58 -7.29
CA TYR A 75 13.74 -27.32 -6.14
C TYR A 75 12.26 -27.25 -6.60
N PRO A 76 11.36 -28.12 -6.11
CA PRO A 76 9.99 -28.21 -6.61
C PRO A 76 9.09 -27.17 -5.92
N PHE A 77 9.28 -25.88 -6.24
CA PHE A 77 8.50 -24.79 -5.64
C PHE A 77 6.99 -24.93 -5.85
N HIS A 78 6.57 -25.46 -7.01
CA HIS A 78 5.16 -25.71 -7.35
C HIS A 78 4.48 -26.73 -6.43
N GLU A 79 5.23 -27.61 -5.76
CA GLU A 79 4.72 -28.54 -4.76
C GLU A 79 4.84 -27.96 -3.34
N ILE A 80 5.97 -27.31 -3.05
CA ILE A 80 6.33 -26.88 -1.69
C ILE A 80 5.58 -25.62 -1.26
N GLU A 81 5.46 -24.62 -2.12
CA GLU A 81 4.84 -23.34 -1.77
C GLU A 81 3.34 -23.49 -1.45
N PRO A 82 2.51 -24.14 -2.29
CA PRO A 82 1.09 -24.33 -1.98
C PRO A 82 0.87 -25.16 -0.73
N LYS A 83 1.73 -26.17 -0.48
CA LYS A 83 1.68 -26.98 0.74
C LYS A 83 1.81 -26.12 2.00
N TRP A 84 2.83 -25.28 2.06
CA TRP A 84 3.07 -24.45 3.26
C TRP A 84 2.07 -23.31 3.39
N GLN A 85 1.68 -22.68 2.29
CA GLN A 85 0.64 -21.65 2.28
C GLN A 85 -0.68 -22.20 2.83
N ARG A 86 -1.08 -23.40 2.38
CA ARG A 86 -2.26 -24.09 2.90
C ARG A 86 -2.12 -24.44 4.38
N TYR A 87 -0.97 -24.97 4.79
CA TYR A 87 -0.71 -25.25 6.20
C TYR A 87 -0.87 -23.99 7.05
N TRP A 88 -0.31 -22.85 6.62
CA TRP A 88 -0.40 -21.60 7.38
C TRP A 88 -1.82 -21.05 7.46
N GLU A 89 -2.59 -21.15 6.38
CA GLU A 89 -4.00 -20.77 6.33
C GLU A 89 -4.85 -21.66 7.26
N ASP A 90 -4.80 -22.98 7.08
CA ASP A 90 -5.60 -23.95 7.82
C ASP A 90 -5.31 -23.89 9.34
N ASN A 91 -4.06 -23.61 9.72
CA ASN A 91 -3.64 -23.48 11.12
C ASN A 91 -3.71 -22.05 11.65
N ARG A 92 -4.15 -21.06 10.84
CA ARG A 92 -4.14 -19.63 11.18
C ARG A 92 -2.80 -19.18 11.77
N THR A 93 -1.69 -19.67 11.21
CA THR A 93 -0.33 -19.59 11.82
C THR A 93 0.13 -18.18 12.15
N PHE A 94 -0.33 -17.19 11.37
CA PHE A 94 0.10 -15.80 11.50
C PHE A 94 -0.90 -14.91 12.23
N ARG A 95 -2.05 -15.46 12.64
CA ARG A 95 -3.08 -14.77 13.40
C ARG A 95 -2.52 -14.29 14.73
N THR A 96 -2.74 -13.02 15.07
CA THR A 96 -2.48 -12.52 16.41
C THR A 96 -3.63 -12.95 17.33
N PRO A 97 -3.38 -13.73 18.40
CA PRO A 97 -4.42 -14.14 19.34
C PRO A 97 -5.14 -12.94 19.96
N ASP A 98 -6.41 -13.09 20.31
CA ASP A 98 -7.15 -12.05 21.05
C ASP A 98 -6.65 -11.97 22.50
N ASP A 99 -6.42 -13.14 23.12
CA ASP A 99 -5.77 -13.27 24.42
C ASP A 99 -4.25 -13.29 24.25
N VAL A 100 -3.65 -12.10 24.32
CA VAL A 100 -2.20 -11.91 24.16
C VAL A 100 -1.47 -12.09 25.49
N ASP A 101 -0.44 -12.94 25.51
CA ASP A 101 0.47 -13.06 26.65
C ASP A 101 1.27 -11.75 26.82
N THR A 102 0.86 -10.93 27.79
CA THR A 102 1.45 -9.60 28.04
C THR A 102 2.86 -9.66 28.64
N SER A 103 3.37 -10.84 29.00
CA SER A 103 4.77 -11.00 29.41
C SER A 103 5.74 -10.92 28.22
N LYS A 104 5.25 -11.20 27.00
CA LYS A 104 6.04 -11.12 25.76
C LYS A 104 5.99 -9.72 25.17
N PRO A 105 7.10 -9.25 24.55
CA PRO A 105 7.13 -7.95 23.91
C PRO A 105 6.20 -7.90 22.67
N LYS A 106 5.49 -6.79 22.50
CA LYS A 106 4.65 -6.54 21.31
C LYS A 106 5.46 -6.02 20.13
N PHE A 107 5.07 -6.39 18.91
CA PHE A 107 5.65 -5.85 17.69
C PHE A 107 4.57 -5.64 16.63
N TYR A 108 4.36 -4.40 16.21
CA TYR A 108 3.38 -4.06 15.17
C TYR A 108 4.13 -3.72 13.88
N VAL A 109 3.95 -4.54 12.84
CA VAL A 109 4.48 -4.34 11.50
C VAL A 109 3.35 -3.92 10.59
N LEU A 110 3.51 -2.83 9.86
CA LEU A 110 2.47 -2.30 9.00
C LEU A 110 3.04 -1.94 7.63
N ASP A 111 2.39 -2.47 6.61
CA ASP A 111 2.57 -2.05 5.23
C ASP A 111 1.62 -0.90 4.91
N MET A 112 2.03 0.01 4.02
CA MET A 112 1.05 0.90 3.40
C MET A 112 0.09 0.05 2.56
N PHE A 113 -1.17 0.04 2.95
CA PHE A 113 -2.20 -0.75 2.29
C PHE A 113 -2.35 -0.34 0.83
N PRO A 114 -2.50 -1.31 -0.09
CA PRO A 114 -2.59 -1.01 -1.51
C PRO A 114 -3.95 -0.41 -1.86
N TYR A 115 -3.95 0.43 -2.90
CA TYR A 115 -5.17 0.86 -3.56
C TYR A 115 -5.64 -0.26 -4.51
N PRO A 116 -6.84 -0.86 -4.33
CA PRO A 116 -7.39 -1.90 -5.19
C PRO A 116 -7.97 -1.31 -6.49
N SER A 117 -7.30 -0.32 -7.06
CA SER A 117 -7.69 0.38 -8.30
C SER A 117 -7.06 -0.23 -9.56
N GLY A 118 -5.97 -0.99 -9.41
CA GLY A 118 -5.33 -1.72 -10.51
C GLY A 118 -5.94 -3.10 -10.73
N ALA A 119 -5.60 -3.72 -11.87
CA ALA A 119 -6.00 -5.09 -12.18
C ALA A 119 -5.22 -6.16 -11.37
N GLY A 120 -4.48 -5.80 -10.32
CA GLY A 120 -3.67 -6.70 -9.50
C GLY A 120 -2.42 -6.00 -8.94
N LEU A 121 -1.64 -6.74 -8.15
CA LEU A 121 -0.34 -6.28 -7.65
C LEU A 121 0.62 -6.00 -8.81
N HIS A 122 1.26 -4.83 -8.81
CA HIS A 122 2.49 -4.58 -9.56
C HIS A 122 3.74 -4.94 -8.72
N VAL A 123 4.90 -5.05 -9.39
CA VAL A 123 6.20 -5.46 -8.79
C VAL A 123 6.68 -4.59 -7.62
N GLY A 124 6.13 -3.40 -7.47
CA GLY A 124 6.45 -2.48 -6.37
C GLY A 124 5.85 -2.93 -5.03
N HIS A 125 4.68 -3.57 -5.02
CA HIS A 125 4.08 -4.04 -3.78
C HIS A 125 4.92 -5.12 -3.10
N PRO A 126 5.29 -6.24 -3.78
CA PRO A 126 6.09 -7.28 -3.13
C PRO A 126 7.45 -6.78 -2.68
N LEU A 127 8.04 -5.78 -3.36
CA LEU A 127 9.33 -5.20 -2.98
C LEU A 127 9.30 -4.64 -1.55
N GLY A 128 8.27 -3.84 -1.23
CA GLY A 128 8.08 -3.31 0.13
C GLY A 128 7.65 -4.38 1.12
N TYR A 129 6.66 -5.19 0.73
CA TYR A 129 6.00 -6.16 1.63
C TYR A 129 6.91 -7.34 2.01
N THR A 130 7.91 -7.66 1.18
CA THR A 130 8.91 -8.69 1.53
C THR A 130 9.76 -8.27 2.73
N ALA A 131 10.13 -6.99 2.82
CA ALA A 131 10.97 -6.52 3.92
C ALA A 131 10.24 -6.57 5.27
N THR A 132 8.97 -6.16 5.28
CA THR A 132 8.10 -6.23 6.46
C THR A 132 7.77 -7.67 6.84
N ASP A 133 7.54 -8.56 5.87
CA ASP A 133 7.33 -9.99 6.12
C ASP A 133 8.55 -10.67 6.77
N ILE A 134 9.75 -10.41 6.25
CA ILE A 134 11.00 -10.91 6.86
C ILE A 134 11.11 -10.46 8.31
N LEU A 135 10.84 -9.18 8.59
CA LEU A 135 10.90 -8.64 9.93
C LEU A 135 9.82 -9.24 10.85
N ALA A 136 8.59 -9.40 10.36
CA ALA A 136 7.50 -10.01 11.11
C ALA A 136 7.83 -11.46 11.50
N ARG A 137 8.36 -12.26 10.56
CA ARG A 137 8.79 -13.64 10.80
C ARG A 137 9.94 -13.72 11.81
N LEU A 138 10.97 -12.88 11.65
CA LEU A 138 12.08 -12.78 12.58
C LEU A 138 11.60 -12.50 14.01
N ARG A 139 10.69 -11.53 14.18
CA ARG A 139 10.17 -11.15 15.49
C ARG A 139 9.32 -12.25 16.12
N ARG A 140 8.51 -12.97 15.33
CA ARG A 140 7.79 -14.17 15.81
C ARG A 140 8.79 -15.24 16.31
N MET A 141 9.86 -15.50 15.56
CA MET A 141 10.91 -16.46 15.97
C MET A 141 11.69 -16.02 17.22
N GLN A 142 11.78 -14.71 17.48
CA GLN A 142 12.35 -14.14 18.70
C GLN A 142 11.38 -14.11 19.89
N GLY A 143 10.16 -14.64 19.74
CA GLY A 143 9.16 -14.74 20.81
C GLY A 143 8.30 -13.49 21.02
N TYR A 144 8.26 -12.55 20.07
CA TYR A 144 7.39 -11.37 20.15
C TYR A 144 5.94 -11.71 19.80
N ASN A 145 5.01 -10.96 20.40
CA ASN A 145 3.62 -10.89 19.95
C ASN A 145 3.54 -9.99 18.72
N VAL A 146 3.55 -10.60 17.53
CA VAL A 146 3.55 -9.87 16.26
C VAL A 146 2.13 -9.68 15.75
N LEU A 147 1.79 -8.41 15.49
CA LEU A 147 0.64 -8.02 14.67
C LEU A 147 1.16 -7.55 13.31
N HIS A 148 0.73 -8.22 12.24
CA HIS A 148 1.06 -7.86 10.86
C HIS A 148 -0.22 -7.98 10.02
N PRO A 149 -1.07 -6.94 10.00
CA PRO A 149 -2.34 -6.97 9.31
C PRO A 149 -2.17 -6.54 7.85
N MET A 150 -3.21 -6.80 7.06
CA MET A 150 -3.37 -6.24 5.73
C MET A 150 -4.73 -5.56 5.63
N GLY A 151 -4.88 -4.63 4.71
CA GLY A 151 -6.14 -3.98 4.42
C GLY A 151 -6.12 -3.35 3.04
N TRP A 152 -7.19 -2.63 2.71
CA TRP A 152 -7.39 -2.08 1.37
C TRP A 152 -7.79 -0.62 1.48
N ASP A 153 -6.97 0.26 0.90
CA ASP A 153 -7.35 1.66 0.75
C ASP A 153 -8.22 1.82 -0.50
N ALA A 154 -9.50 1.55 -0.32
CA ALA A 154 -10.44 1.19 -1.39
C ALA A 154 -11.31 2.36 -1.89
N PHE A 155 -11.19 3.54 -1.27
CA PHE A 155 -11.88 4.76 -1.66
C PHE A 155 -11.02 5.65 -2.58
N GLY A 156 -11.66 6.69 -3.14
CA GLY A 156 -10.96 7.78 -3.83
C GLY A 156 -10.88 7.66 -5.35
N LEU A 157 -10.29 8.70 -5.95
CA LEU A 157 -10.17 8.89 -7.40
C LEU A 157 -9.61 7.67 -8.15
N PRO A 158 -8.64 6.89 -7.60
CA PRO A 158 -8.18 5.66 -8.21
C PRO A 158 -9.29 4.68 -8.61
N ALA A 159 -10.16 4.34 -7.67
CA ALA A 159 -11.25 3.39 -7.89
C ALA A 159 -12.36 3.98 -8.76
N GLU A 160 -12.68 5.27 -8.58
CA GLU A 160 -13.72 5.97 -9.34
C GLU A 160 -13.39 6.10 -10.82
N GLN A 161 -12.16 6.49 -11.17
CA GLN A 161 -11.78 6.61 -12.59
C GLN A 161 -11.76 5.26 -13.29
N TYR A 162 -11.25 4.20 -12.64
CA TYR A 162 -11.29 2.86 -13.20
C TYR A 162 -12.74 2.39 -13.44
N ALA A 163 -13.66 2.71 -12.52
CA ALA A 163 -15.08 2.42 -12.67
C ALA A 163 -15.69 3.14 -13.88
N ILE A 164 -15.33 4.41 -14.10
CA ILE A 164 -15.74 5.21 -15.26
C ILE A 164 -15.20 4.59 -16.57
N GLU A 165 -13.90 4.30 -16.63
CA GLU A 165 -13.23 3.74 -17.82
C GLU A 165 -13.82 2.39 -18.23
N THR A 166 -14.20 1.56 -17.25
CA THR A 166 -14.72 0.22 -17.50
C THR A 166 -16.25 0.14 -17.57
N GLY A 167 -16.96 1.24 -17.28
CA GLY A 167 -18.42 1.28 -17.22
C GLY A 167 -19.01 0.37 -16.14
N THR A 168 -18.28 0.11 -15.06
CA THR A 168 -18.71 -0.80 -13.97
C THR A 168 -18.92 -0.03 -12.66
N HIS A 169 -19.84 -0.51 -11.82
CA HIS A 169 -20.04 0.12 -10.51
C HIS A 169 -18.77 -0.02 -9.65
N PRO A 170 -18.26 1.07 -9.02
CA PRO A 170 -16.98 1.06 -8.31
C PRO A 170 -16.92 0.00 -7.21
N LYS A 171 -18.00 -0.17 -6.42
CA LYS A 171 -18.08 -1.23 -5.41
C LYS A 171 -17.78 -2.63 -5.96
N THR A 172 -18.37 -3.01 -7.10
CA THR A 172 -18.21 -4.35 -7.68
C THR A 172 -16.77 -4.58 -8.12
N THR A 173 -16.19 -3.58 -8.76
CA THR A 173 -14.82 -3.64 -9.25
C THR A 173 -13.80 -3.62 -8.12
N THR A 174 -13.99 -2.76 -7.12
CA THR A 174 -13.17 -2.70 -5.92
C THR A 174 -13.15 -4.06 -5.20
N LEU A 175 -14.31 -4.68 -4.98
CA LEU A 175 -14.39 -6.01 -4.34
C LEU A 175 -13.64 -7.08 -5.15
N ARG A 176 -13.86 -7.12 -6.47
CA ARG A 176 -13.14 -8.04 -7.36
C ARG A 176 -11.62 -7.83 -7.31
N ASN A 177 -11.18 -6.58 -7.27
CA ASN A 177 -9.76 -6.24 -7.20
C ASN A 177 -9.17 -6.62 -5.83
N ILE A 178 -9.86 -6.33 -4.73
CA ILE A 178 -9.50 -6.80 -3.38
C ILE A 178 -9.29 -8.31 -3.37
N ASP A 179 -10.25 -9.10 -3.89
CA ASP A 179 -10.14 -10.55 -3.93
C ASP A 179 -8.91 -11.01 -4.72
N ARG A 180 -8.64 -10.37 -5.86
CA ARG A 180 -7.47 -10.66 -6.68
C ARG A 180 -6.16 -10.32 -5.97
N PHE A 181 -6.07 -9.15 -5.34
CA PHE A 181 -4.88 -8.77 -4.57
C PHE A 181 -4.67 -9.72 -3.41
N ARG A 182 -5.73 -10.10 -2.68
CA ARG A 182 -5.66 -11.09 -1.60
C ARG A 182 -5.08 -12.41 -2.08
N LEU A 183 -5.59 -12.95 -3.20
CA LEU A 183 -5.08 -14.18 -3.81
C LEU A 183 -3.60 -14.07 -4.18
N GLN A 184 -3.20 -12.95 -4.78
CA GLN A 184 -1.79 -12.72 -5.15
C GLN A 184 -0.90 -12.62 -3.90
N LEU A 185 -1.28 -11.85 -2.88
CA LEU A 185 -0.52 -11.75 -1.63
C LEU A 185 -0.41 -13.11 -0.90
N LYS A 186 -1.49 -13.90 -0.87
CA LYS A 186 -1.47 -15.27 -0.33
C LYS A 186 -0.55 -16.19 -1.12
N SER A 187 -0.54 -16.09 -2.46
CA SER A 187 0.36 -16.86 -3.32
C SER A 187 1.85 -16.50 -3.14
N LEU A 188 2.14 -15.28 -2.68
CA LEU A 188 3.50 -14.87 -2.30
C LEU A 188 3.90 -15.37 -0.90
N GLY A 189 2.95 -15.90 -0.13
CA GLY A 189 3.20 -16.48 1.19
C GLY A 189 3.49 -15.46 2.28
N PHE A 190 3.02 -14.22 2.17
CA PHE A 190 3.20 -13.21 3.22
C PHE A 190 2.45 -13.57 4.50
N SER A 191 3.05 -13.24 5.64
CA SER A 191 2.65 -13.65 6.98
C SER A 191 1.64 -12.71 7.64
N TYR A 192 0.58 -12.38 6.88
CA TYR A 192 -0.49 -11.51 7.35
C TYR A 192 -1.48 -12.20 8.28
N ASP A 193 -2.01 -11.42 9.23
CA ASP A 193 -3.20 -11.76 9.99
C ASP A 193 -4.46 -11.40 9.17
N TRP A 194 -4.93 -12.35 8.36
CA TRP A 194 -6.11 -12.18 7.52
C TRP A 194 -7.42 -12.05 8.31
N ASP A 195 -7.45 -12.42 9.60
CA ASP A 195 -8.64 -12.19 10.44
C ASP A 195 -8.83 -10.72 10.76
N ARG A 196 -7.78 -9.92 10.63
CA ARG A 196 -7.77 -8.47 10.84
C ARG A 196 -7.73 -7.70 9.52
N GLU A 197 -8.14 -8.35 8.44
CA GLU A 197 -8.33 -7.71 7.14
C GLU A 197 -9.44 -6.66 7.20
N LEU A 198 -9.18 -5.48 6.63
CA LEU A 198 -10.16 -4.40 6.55
C LEU A 198 -10.16 -3.74 5.18
N SER A 199 -11.29 -3.16 4.79
CA SER A 199 -11.39 -2.30 3.61
C SER A 199 -11.98 -0.96 4.03
N THR A 200 -11.40 0.15 3.55
CA THR A 200 -11.87 1.49 3.91
C THR A 200 -13.29 1.78 3.42
N THR A 201 -13.78 1.01 2.44
CA THR A 201 -15.14 1.10 1.89
C THR A 201 -16.23 0.38 2.70
N GLU A 202 -15.85 -0.39 3.72
CA GLU A 202 -16.83 -1.11 4.54
C GLU A 202 -17.53 -0.17 5.55
N PRO A 203 -18.86 -0.29 5.75
CA PRO A 203 -19.60 0.52 6.72
C PRO A 203 -19.05 0.44 8.14
N ASP A 204 -18.57 -0.74 8.53
CA ASP A 204 -17.98 -0.95 9.86
C ASP A 204 -16.64 -0.22 10.04
N TYR A 205 -15.97 0.13 8.95
CA TYR A 205 -14.78 0.97 8.97
C TYR A 205 -15.15 2.45 8.91
N TYR A 206 -15.81 2.91 7.85
CA TYR A 206 -15.98 4.35 7.61
C TYR A 206 -16.93 5.03 8.61
N LYS A 207 -17.78 4.29 9.35
CA LYS A 207 -18.59 4.85 10.44
C LYS A 207 -17.71 5.55 11.50
N TRP A 208 -16.51 5.03 11.75
CA TRP A 208 -15.57 5.64 12.70
C TRP A 208 -14.95 6.90 12.12
N THR A 209 -14.62 6.90 10.84
CA THR A 209 -14.16 8.09 10.11
C THR A 209 -15.21 9.20 10.14
N GLN A 210 -16.47 8.88 9.86
CA GLN A 210 -17.62 9.80 9.99
C GLN A 210 -17.75 10.33 11.43
N TRP A 211 -17.64 9.44 12.43
CA TRP A 211 -17.71 9.85 13.83
C TRP A 211 -16.57 10.80 14.22
N ILE A 212 -15.33 10.51 13.81
CA ILE A 212 -14.16 11.37 14.03
C ILE A 212 -14.39 12.74 13.40
N PHE A 213 -14.88 12.79 12.16
CA PHE A 213 -15.23 14.04 11.48
C PHE A 213 -16.18 14.90 12.32
N LEU A 214 -17.25 14.30 12.81
CA LEU A 214 -18.24 14.99 13.64
C LEU A 214 -17.63 15.51 14.94
N GLN A 215 -16.68 14.80 15.55
CA GLN A 215 -15.96 15.31 16.72
C GLN A 215 -15.09 16.52 16.37
N LEU A 216 -14.37 16.48 15.25
CA LEU A 216 -13.55 17.60 14.77
C LEU A 216 -14.41 18.81 14.43
N TYR A 217 -15.55 18.61 13.78
CA TYR A 217 -16.52 19.65 13.45
C TYR A 217 -17.09 20.32 14.71
N LYS A 218 -17.55 19.52 15.69
CA LYS A 218 -18.05 20.04 16.98
C LYS A 218 -17.02 20.86 17.75
N ARG A 219 -15.73 20.55 17.59
CA ARG A 219 -14.62 21.29 18.20
C ARG A 219 -14.15 22.49 17.37
N GLY A 220 -14.80 22.78 16.25
CA GLY A 220 -14.42 23.85 15.34
C GLY A 220 -13.07 23.63 14.65
N LEU A 221 -12.63 22.37 14.55
CA LEU A 221 -11.42 21.94 13.83
C LEU A 221 -11.72 21.59 12.38
N ALA A 222 -12.96 21.23 12.07
CA ALA A 222 -13.50 21.20 10.71
C ALA A 222 -14.64 22.23 10.64
N TYR A 223 -14.72 22.98 9.54
CA TYR A 223 -15.74 24.02 9.35
C TYR A 223 -16.05 24.19 7.87
N GLN A 224 -17.18 24.81 7.57
CA GLN A 224 -17.58 25.09 6.21
C GLN A 224 -17.18 26.52 5.83
N ALA A 225 -16.53 26.69 4.69
CA ALA A 225 -16.13 27.98 4.16
C ALA A 225 -16.03 27.96 2.64
N GLU A 226 -16.29 29.09 2.00
CA GLU A 226 -15.91 29.33 0.61
C GLU A 226 -14.42 29.61 0.57
N VAL A 227 -13.68 28.76 -0.14
CA VAL A 227 -12.22 28.88 -0.27
C VAL A 227 -11.79 28.54 -1.70
N PRO A 228 -10.69 29.14 -2.18
CA PRO A 228 -10.13 28.80 -3.47
C PRO A 228 -9.54 27.38 -3.42
N VAL A 229 -10.10 26.48 -4.22
CA VAL A 229 -9.65 25.09 -4.34
C VAL A 229 -9.01 24.84 -5.70
N ASN A 230 -8.17 23.80 -5.77
CA ASN A 230 -7.67 23.29 -7.04
C ASN A 230 -8.77 22.46 -7.70
N TRP A 231 -9.30 22.91 -8.83
CA TRP A 231 -10.35 22.22 -9.57
C TRP A 231 -9.78 21.66 -10.88
N CYS A 232 -9.99 20.37 -11.14
CA CYS A 232 -9.64 19.75 -12.40
C CYS A 232 -10.91 19.46 -13.22
N PRO A 233 -11.20 20.22 -14.30
CA PRO A 233 -12.41 20.02 -15.10
C PRO A 233 -12.49 18.64 -15.76
N ALA A 234 -11.35 18.11 -16.21
CA ALA A 234 -11.29 16.80 -16.86
C ALA A 234 -11.61 15.65 -15.90
N LEU A 235 -11.21 15.76 -14.63
CA LEU A 235 -11.51 14.76 -13.60
C LEU A 235 -12.83 15.03 -12.87
N GLY A 236 -13.43 16.20 -13.06
CA GLY A 236 -14.68 16.60 -12.41
C GLY A 236 -14.59 16.71 -10.89
N THR A 237 -13.41 16.97 -10.34
CA THR A 237 -13.16 16.96 -8.89
C THR A 237 -12.22 18.07 -8.43
N VAL A 238 -12.35 18.39 -7.14
CA VAL A 238 -11.34 19.14 -6.39
C VAL A 238 -10.14 18.25 -6.11
N LEU A 239 -8.94 18.82 -6.15
CA LEU A 239 -7.66 18.17 -5.86
C LEU A 239 -6.99 18.80 -4.64
N ALA A 240 -6.27 18.00 -3.86
CA ALA A 240 -5.35 18.49 -2.84
C ALA A 240 -4.18 19.28 -3.48
N ASN A 241 -3.40 20.00 -2.68
CA ASN A 241 -2.20 20.66 -3.20
C ASN A 241 -1.15 19.63 -3.64
N GLU A 242 -1.07 18.50 -2.94
CA GLU A 242 -0.14 17.42 -3.20
C GLU A 242 -0.48 16.63 -4.48
N GLU A 243 -1.71 16.76 -4.98
CA GLU A 243 -2.18 16.14 -6.23
C GLU A 243 -1.99 17.06 -7.45
N VAL A 244 -1.39 18.25 -7.26
CA VAL A 244 -1.11 19.21 -8.32
C VAL A 244 0.41 19.37 -8.47
N VAL A 245 0.94 18.98 -9.62
CA VAL A 245 2.37 19.06 -9.95
C VAL A 245 2.51 19.99 -11.15
N ASP A 246 3.29 21.06 -11.01
CA ASP A 246 3.53 22.06 -12.07
C ASP A 246 2.26 22.61 -12.75
N GLY A 247 1.18 22.76 -11.97
CA GLY A 247 -0.09 23.32 -12.45
C GLY A 247 -1.00 22.32 -13.17
N VAL A 248 -0.63 21.04 -13.22
CA VAL A 248 -1.45 19.96 -13.76
C VAL A 248 -1.74 18.90 -12.69
N SER A 249 -2.79 18.09 -12.89
CA SER A 249 -3.11 16.99 -12.00
C SER A 249 -2.03 15.91 -12.07
N GLU A 250 -1.56 15.43 -10.92
CA GLU A 250 -0.62 14.30 -10.80
C GLU A 250 -1.14 13.09 -11.58
N ARG A 251 -2.46 12.90 -11.58
CA ARG A 251 -3.15 11.89 -12.36
C ARG A 251 -3.64 12.45 -13.69
N GLY A 252 -3.11 11.94 -14.79
CA GLY A 252 -3.55 12.27 -16.16
C GLY A 252 -2.98 13.56 -16.75
N GLY A 253 -2.27 14.39 -15.97
CA GLY A 253 -1.62 15.61 -16.48
C GLY A 253 -2.60 16.68 -16.97
N HIS A 254 -3.80 16.75 -16.41
CA HIS A 254 -4.84 17.66 -16.85
C HIS A 254 -4.65 19.06 -16.23
N PRO A 255 -4.96 20.15 -16.96
CA PRO A 255 -4.87 21.51 -16.42
C PRO A 255 -5.74 21.70 -15.17
N VAL A 256 -5.15 22.33 -14.15
CA VAL A 256 -5.82 22.65 -12.89
C VAL A 256 -6.08 24.15 -12.82
N ILE A 257 -7.31 24.51 -12.45
CA ILE A 257 -7.71 25.91 -12.26
C ILE A 257 -8.07 26.18 -10.81
N ARG A 258 -7.89 27.43 -10.35
CA ARG A 258 -8.36 27.86 -9.04
C ARG A 258 -9.81 28.32 -9.16
N LYS A 259 -10.70 27.74 -8.36
CA LYS A 259 -12.11 28.11 -8.34
C LYS A 259 -12.60 28.20 -6.90
N GLU A 260 -13.41 29.20 -6.60
CA GLU A 260 -14.08 29.33 -5.31
C GLU A 260 -15.15 28.23 -5.20
N PHE A 261 -15.07 27.43 -4.16
CA PHE A 261 -16.07 26.43 -3.83
C PHE A 261 -16.34 26.41 -2.33
N LEU A 262 -17.59 26.09 -2.00
CA LEU A 262 -17.96 25.76 -0.63
C LEU A 262 -17.31 24.43 -0.27
N SER A 263 -16.32 24.47 0.62
CA SER A 263 -15.53 23.33 1.04
C SER A 263 -15.65 23.12 2.55
N LEU A 264 -15.16 21.97 3.02
CA LEU A 264 -15.03 21.62 4.43
C LEU A 264 -13.55 21.59 4.82
N PRO A 265 -12.86 22.75 4.82
CA PRO A 265 -11.48 22.80 5.26
C PRO A 265 -11.36 22.30 6.71
N MET A 266 -10.30 21.53 6.94
CA MET A 266 -9.79 21.26 8.27
C MET A 266 -8.84 22.39 8.64
N LYS A 267 -8.97 22.96 9.84
CA LYS A 267 -7.98 23.89 10.36
C LYS A 267 -6.64 23.17 10.37
N GLN A 268 -5.70 23.63 9.54
CA GLN A 268 -4.34 23.14 9.59
C GLN A 268 -3.79 23.36 11.01
N LEU A 269 -3.21 22.30 11.58
CA LEU A 269 -2.53 22.32 12.88
C LEU A 269 -1.39 23.36 12.96
N ILE A 270 -1.03 23.98 11.84
CA ILE A 270 0.07 24.93 11.71
C ILE A 270 -0.35 26.35 12.08
N THR A 271 -1.62 26.75 11.89
CA THR A 271 -2.01 28.18 11.92
C THR A 271 -2.83 28.61 13.13
N GLN A 272 -3.14 27.72 14.07
CA GLN A 272 -3.64 28.11 15.38
C GLN A 272 -2.79 27.44 16.45
N LYS A 273 -2.41 28.20 17.50
CA LYS A 273 -1.88 27.71 18.78
C LYS A 273 -2.88 26.73 19.40
N ILE A 274 -2.97 25.54 18.84
CA ILE A 274 -3.56 24.36 19.43
C ILE A 274 -2.36 23.65 20.09
N PRO A 275 -2.44 23.22 21.36
CA PRO A 275 -1.29 22.73 22.13
C PRO A 275 -0.52 21.54 21.53
N TYR A 276 -0.91 21.02 20.37
CA TYR A 276 -0.28 19.88 19.68
C TYR A 276 0.65 20.28 18.51
N SER A 277 0.65 21.54 18.05
CA SER A 277 1.48 21.97 16.92
C SER A 277 2.99 21.87 17.21
N ASN A 278 3.38 22.15 18.47
CA ASN A 278 4.78 22.02 18.91
C ASN A 278 5.24 20.56 19.02
N ASN A 279 4.32 19.62 19.29
CA ASN A 279 4.68 18.23 19.55
C ASN A 279 5.01 17.45 18.26
N LEU A 280 4.37 17.79 17.13
CA LEU A 280 4.65 17.14 15.83
C LEU A 280 6.03 17.50 15.28
N ILE A 281 6.50 18.73 15.52
CA ILE A 281 7.85 19.16 15.12
C ILE A 281 8.88 18.58 16.08
N LEU A 282 8.63 18.60 17.40
CA LEU A 282 9.57 18.07 18.38
C LEU A 282 9.79 16.55 18.26
N LEU A 283 8.75 15.76 17.92
CA LEU A 283 8.86 14.30 17.73
C LEU A 283 9.68 13.87 16.51
N LEU A 284 9.91 14.75 15.53
CA LEU A 284 10.76 14.45 14.36
C LEU A 284 12.24 14.77 14.62
N TYR A 285 12.56 15.41 15.75
CA TYR A 285 13.92 15.86 16.12
C TYR A 285 14.44 15.26 17.44
N SER A 286 13.72 14.29 18.03
CA SER A 286 14.14 13.51 19.20
C SER A 286 14.39 12.06 18.85
#